data_AF-A0A838BV67-F1
#
_entry.id   AF-A0A838BV67-F1
#
_cell.length_a   1.000
_cell.length_b   1.000
_cell.length_c   1.000
_cell.angle_alpha   90.00
_cell.angle_beta   90.00
_cell.angle_gamma   90.00
#
_symmetry.space_group_name_H-M   'P 1'
#
loop_
_entity.id
_entity.type
_entity.pdbx_description
1 polymer ?
#
loop_
_entity_poly.entity_id
_entity_poly.type
_entity_poly.pdbx_seq_one_letter_code
_entity_poly.pdbx_strand_id
1 'polypeptide(L)'
;MLQWWRERRSQAEERAALVAQMKPRVRAAFGLGETDTVAISEIACPDLGCPDLETVILIMRPGRRTQAVKIAGPLAQVSDADLVQAAARWPSLSEAGEK
;
A
#
# COMPACT_ATOMS: atom_id res chain seq x y z
N MET A 1 19.80 16.35 18.88
CA MET A 1 18.92 16.94 17.85
C MET A 1 19.32 16.56 16.43
N LEU A 2 20.52 16.91 15.93
CA LEU A 2 20.99 16.60 14.55
C LEU A 2 21.03 15.10 14.18
N GLN A 3 21.38 14.21 15.11
CA GLN A 3 21.48 12.77 14.82
C GLN A 3 20.11 12.12 14.54
N TRP A 4 19.08 12.50 15.31
CA TRP A 4 17.69 12.06 15.08
C TRP A 4 17.10 12.55 13.75
N TRP A 5 17.51 13.74 13.28
CA TRP A 5 17.14 14.22 11.95
C TRP A 5 17.78 13.42 10.82
N ARG A 6 19.04 12.98 11.00
CA ARG A 6 19.73 12.13 10.03
C ARG A 6 19.13 10.73 9.98
N GLU A 7 18.95 10.11 11.14
CA GLU A 7 18.32 8.79 11.27
C GLU A 7 16.94 8.74 10.61
N ARG A 8 16.05 9.68 10.95
CA ARG A 8 14.72 9.74 10.32
C ARG A 8 14.76 10.00 8.82
N ARG A 9 15.76 10.73 8.32
CA ARG A 9 15.92 10.94 6.88
C ARG A 9 16.33 9.65 6.19
N SER A 10 17.32 8.92 6.72
CA SER A 10 17.73 7.60 6.19
C SER A 10 16.53 6.66 6.11
N GLN A 11 15.78 6.53 7.21
CA GLN A 11 14.60 5.67 7.24
C GLN A 11 13.52 6.09 6.24
N ALA A 12 13.34 7.40 6.02
CA ALA A 12 12.42 7.91 5.02
C ALA A 12 12.89 7.61 3.58
N GLU A 13 14.20 7.70 3.31
CA GLU A 13 14.81 7.37 2.02
C GLU A 13 14.68 5.87 1.72
N GLU A 14 14.95 5.01 2.69
CA GLU A 14 14.80 3.55 2.59
C GLU A 14 13.34 3.16 2.31
N ARG A 15 12.39 3.78 3.03
CA ARG A 15 10.95 3.59 2.78
C ARG A 15 10.54 4.09 1.40
N ALA A 16 11.01 5.26 0.98
CA ALA A 16 10.72 5.81 -0.34
C ALA A 16 11.23 4.89 -1.46
N ALA A 17 12.43 4.34 -1.30
CA ALA A 17 13.01 3.39 -2.25
C ALA A 17 12.18 2.09 -2.32
N LEU A 18 11.73 1.56 -1.19
CA LEU A 18 10.87 0.37 -1.16
C LEU A 18 9.51 0.63 -1.84
N VAL A 19 8.88 1.77 -1.55
CA VAL A 19 7.62 2.19 -2.19
C VAL A 19 7.80 2.37 -3.70
N ALA A 20 8.89 2.98 -4.14
CA ALA A 20 9.19 3.16 -5.56
C ALA A 20 9.34 1.82 -6.29
N GLN A 21 9.97 0.83 -5.66
CA GLN A 21 10.09 -0.53 -6.20
C GLN A 21 8.75 -1.29 -6.23
N MET A 22 7.87 -1.06 -5.25
CA MET A 22 6.58 -1.74 -5.17
C MET A 22 5.54 -1.18 -6.15
N LYS A 23 5.54 0.14 -6.40
CA LYS A 23 4.57 0.82 -7.28
C LYS A 23 4.36 0.15 -8.64
N PRO A 24 5.39 -0.21 -9.44
CA PRO A 24 5.16 -0.86 -10.73
C PRO A 24 4.48 -2.24 -10.59
N ARG A 25 4.82 -3.02 -9.56
CA ARG A 25 4.20 -4.33 -9.29
C ARG A 25 2.72 -4.18 -8.94
N VAL A 26 2.38 -3.22 -8.09
CA VAL A 26 1.00 -2.85 -7.77
C VAL A 26 0.27 -2.44 -9.05
N ARG A 27 0.81 -1.52 -9.83
CA ARG A 27 0.17 -1.07 -11.08
C ARG A 27 -0.10 -2.21 -12.05
N ALA A 28 0.83 -3.15 -12.19
CA ALA A 28 0.66 -4.34 -13.02
C ALA A 28 -0.43 -5.28 -12.48
N ALA A 29 -0.38 -5.64 -11.20
CA ALA A 29 -1.36 -6.55 -10.58
C ALA A 29 -2.80 -6.01 -10.63
N PHE A 30 -2.94 -4.68 -10.54
CA PHE A 30 -4.22 -3.99 -10.45
C PHE A 30 -4.68 -3.35 -11.77
N GLY A 31 -3.93 -3.51 -12.87
CA GLY A 31 -4.28 -3.00 -14.20
C GLY A 31 -4.41 -1.47 -14.26
N LEU A 32 -3.54 -0.74 -13.57
CA LEU A 32 -3.66 0.71 -13.39
C LEU A 32 -3.01 1.51 -14.54
N GLY A 33 -3.76 2.49 -15.07
CA GLY A 33 -3.34 3.39 -16.13
C GLY A 33 -2.55 4.60 -15.61
N GLU A 34 -1.85 5.33 -16.49
CA GLU A 34 -0.94 6.43 -16.11
C GLU A 34 -1.60 7.54 -15.29
N THR A 35 -2.90 7.76 -15.48
CA THR A 35 -3.69 8.75 -14.73
C THR A 35 -4.06 8.28 -13.31
N ASP A 36 -3.88 7.00 -13.01
CA ASP A 36 -4.21 6.43 -11.71
C ASP A 36 -3.06 6.69 -10.73
N THR A 37 -3.40 7.28 -9.58
CA THR A 37 -2.44 7.55 -8.51
C THR A 37 -2.45 6.41 -7.50
N VAL A 38 -1.25 5.99 -7.09
CA VAL A 38 -1.05 4.95 -6.07
C VAL A 38 -0.25 5.52 -4.90
N ALA A 39 -0.81 5.43 -3.70
CA ALA A 39 -0.09 5.65 -2.44
C ALA A 39 0.01 4.34 -1.67
N ILE A 40 1.18 4.06 -1.09
CA ILE A 40 1.45 2.83 -0.34
C ILE A 40 1.97 3.26 1.02
N SER A 41 1.32 2.77 2.08
CA SER A 41 1.66 3.07 3.47
C SER A 41 1.59 1.80 4.31
N GLU A 42 2.34 1.77 5.40
CA GLU A 42 2.17 0.77 6.45
C GLU A 42 1.43 1.43 7.61
N ILE A 43 0.47 0.74 8.20
CA ILE A 43 -0.22 1.17 9.41
C ILE A 43 -0.22 0.04 10.43
N ALA A 44 -0.41 0.39 11.70
CA ALA A 44 -0.64 -0.61 12.73
C ALA A 44 -1.95 -1.32 12.47
N CYS A 45 -1.93 -2.65 12.47
CA CYS A 45 -3.12 -3.46 12.28
C CYS A 45 -3.84 -3.60 13.64
N PRO A 46 -5.07 -3.08 13.79
CA PRO A 46 -5.73 -3.03 15.10
C PRO A 46 -6.34 -4.37 15.56
N ASP A 47 -6.34 -5.39 14.70
CA ASP A 47 -7.01 -6.67 14.94
C ASP A 47 -6.17 -7.64 15.79
N LEU A 48 -6.84 -8.29 16.75
CA LEU A 48 -6.28 -9.34 17.60
C LEU A 48 -5.91 -10.56 16.75
N GLY A 49 -4.62 -10.73 16.43
CA GLY A 49 -4.09 -11.82 15.62
C GLY A 49 -3.35 -11.38 14.35
N CYS A 50 -3.27 -10.08 14.09
CA CYS A 50 -2.55 -9.50 12.96
C CYS A 50 -1.05 -9.28 13.30
N PRO A 51 -0.11 -9.35 12.33
CA PRO A 51 1.34 -9.23 12.55
C PRO A 51 1.84 -7.80 12.87
N ASP A 52 1.17 -7.08 13.76
CA ASP A 52 1.42 -5.69 14.20
C ASP A 52 1.25 -4.61 13.09
N LEU A 53 1.59 -4.93 11.84
CA LEU A 53 1.52 -4.01 10.69
C LEU A 53 0.67 -4.58 9.56
N GLU A 54 0.00 -3.71 8.83
CA GLU A 54 -0.60 -3.98 7.53
C GLU A 54 -0.14 -2.95 6.49
N THR A 55 -0.03 -3.40 5.25
CA THR A 55 0.24 -2.55 4.10
C THR A 55 -1.08 -2.11 3.47
N VAL A 56 -1.29 -0.79 3.43
CA VAL A 56 -2.45 -0.15 2.79
C VAL A 56 -2.01 0.48 1.48
N ILE A 57 -2.64 0.03 0.40
CA ILE A 57 -2.48 0.58 -0.94
C ILE A 57 -3.73 1.39 -1.25
N LEU A 58 -3.59 2.71 -1.38
CA LEU A 58 -4.64 3.59 -1.85
C LEU A 58 -4.54 3.78 -3.35
N ILE A 59 -5.62 3.48 -4.05
CA ILE A 59 -5.73 3.64 -5.49
C ILE A 59 -6.77 4.72 -5.79
N MET A 60 -6.31 5.79 -6.45
CA MET A 60 -7.10 6.97 -6.77
C MET A 60 -7.21 7.08 -8.28
N ARG A 61 -8.40 6.84 -8.81
CA ARG A 61 -8.70 6.95 -10.24
C ARG A 61 -9.58 8.18 -10.49
N PRO A 62 -9.33 8.95 -11.56
CA PRO A 62 -10.17 10.12 -11.87
C PRO A 62 -11.66 9.77 -11.91
N GLY A 63 -12.49 10.56 -11.20
CA GLY A 63 -13.94 10.35 -11.16
C GLY A 63 -14.41 9.11 -10.38
N ARG A 64 -13.52 8.39 -9.70
CA ARG A 64 -13.85 7.26 -8.81
C ARG A 64 -13.55 7.63 -7.36
N ARG A 65 -14.24 6.98 -6.43
CA ARG A 65 -13.85 7.02 -5.01
C ARG A 65 -12.48 6.40 -4.83
N THR A 66 -11.69 6.94 -3.91
CA THR A 66 -10.44 6.31 -3.46
C THR A 66 -10.72 4.93 -2.92
N GLN A 67 -9.94 3.94 -3.36
CA GLN A 67 -10.08 2.54 -2.96
C GLN A 67 -8.88 2.14 -2.12
N ALA A 68 -9.14 1.55 -0.96
CA ALA A 68 -8.10 1.02 -0.09
C ALA A 68 -8.00 -0.50 -0.26
N VAL A 69 -6.80 -1.00 -0.51
CA VAL A 69 -6.48 -2.42 -0.51
C VAL A 69 -5.54 -2.69 0.66
N LYS A 70 -5.96 -3.60 1.54
CA LYS A 70 -5.24 -3.93 2.77
C LYS A 70 -4.59 -5.30 2.66
N ILE A 71 -3.29 -5.39 2.87
CA ILE A 71 -2.52 -6.65 2.86
C ILE A 71 -1.87 -6.78 4.24
N ALA A 72 -2.07 -7.92 4.90
CA ALA A 72 -1.48 -8.16 6.21
C ALA A 72 0.05 -8.21 6.12
N GLY A 73 0.72 -7.61 7.09
CA GLY A 73 2.18 -7.57 7.17
C GLY A 73 2.81 -6.29 6.61
N PRO A 74 4.11 -6.09 6.90
CA PRO A 74 4.87 -4.94 6.42
C PRO A 74 5.11 -5.03 4.90
N LEU A 75 5.30 -3.87 4.27
CA LEU A 75 5.51 -3.70 2.83
C LEU A 75 6.70 -4.53 2.33
N ALA A 76 7.73 -4.67 3.16
CA ALA A 76 8.91 -5.46 2.85
C ALA A 76 8.64 -6.96 2.67
N GLN A 77 7.52 -7.46 3.23
CA GLN A 77 7.11 -8.87 3.14
C GLN A 77 6.01 -9.10 2.09
N VAL A 78 5.46 -8.04 1.49
CA VAL A 78 4.42 -8.16 0.47
C VAL A 78 5.00 -8.77 -0.81
N SER A 79 4.47 -9.92 -1.21
CA SER A 79 4.86 -10.64 -2.42
C SER A 79 3.97 -10.32 -3.62
N ASP A 80 4.39 -10.70 -4.84
CA ASP A 80 3.52 -10.59 -6.02
C ASP A 80 2.27 -11.48 -5.89
N ALA A 81 2.39 -12.63 -5.20
CA ALA A 81 1.25 -13.50 -4.95
C ALA A 81 0.21 -12.83 -4.04
N ASP A 82 0.64 -12.04 -3.06
CA ASP A 82 -0.26 -11.26 -2.21
C ASP A 82 -0.96 -10.16 -3.02
N LEU A 83 -0.24 -9.49 -3.92
CA LEU A 83 -0.82 -8.50 -4.82
C LEU A 83 -1.86 -9.11 -5.76
N VAL A 84 -1.58 -10.28 -6.34
CA VAL A 84 -2.51 -10.99 -7.23
C VAL A 84 -3.74 -11.46 -6.46
N GLN A 85 -3.57 -12.04 -5.27
CA GLN A 85 -4.70 -12.40 -4.41
C GLN A 85 -5.52 -11.18 -4.02
N ALA A 86 -4.85 -10.07 -3.68
CA ALA A 86 -5.52 -8.83 -3.34
C ALA A 86 -6.28 -8.23 -4.52
N ALA A 87 -5.73 -8.31 -5.74
CA ALA A 87 -6.40 -7.91 -6.97
C ALA A 87 -7.61 -8.79 -7.29
N ALA A 88 -7.50 -10.10 -7.09
CA ALA A 88 -8.60 -11.04 -7.33
C ALA A 88 -9.81 -10.79 -6.42
N ARG A 89 -9.57 -10.38 -5.16
CA ARG A 89 -10.64 -10.01 -4.22
C ARG A 89 -11.06 -8.55 -4.29
N TRP A 90 -10.46 -7.75 -5.18
CA TRP A 90 -10.76 -6.32 -5.27
C TRP A 90 -11.96 -6.08 -6.19
N PRO A 91 -13.15 -5.78 -5.66
CA PRO A 91 -14.27 -5.41 -6.51
C PRO A 91 -14.04 -4.02 -7.11
N SER A 92 -14.44 -3.86 -8.37
CA SER A 92 -14.59 -2.54 -9.02
C SER A 92 -15.79 -1.72 -8.49
N LEU A 93 -16.39 -2.15 -7.37
CA LEU A 93 -17.64 -1.63 -6.85
C LEU A 93 -17.39 -0.58 -5.76
N SER A 94 -18.10 0.52 -5.90
CA SER A 94 -18.11 1.79 -5.21
C SER A 94 -18.45 1.79 -3.71
N GLU A 95 -18.34 0.67 -2.99
CA GLU A 95 -19.02 0.48 -1.69
C GLU A 95 -18.17 0.15 -0.46
N ALA A 96 -16.83 0.04 -0.53
CA ALA A 96 -16.03 -0.20 0.69
C ALA A 96 -15.57 1.10 1.36
N GLY A 97 -16.54 1.94 1.72
CA GLY A 97 -16.38 2.92 2.78
C GLY A 97 -17.17 2.43 4.00
N GLU A 98 -16.65 1.43 4.71
CA GLU A 98 -17.17 1.00 6.02
C GLU A 98 -15.99 0.32 6.72
N LYS A 99 -15.54 0.77 7.89
CA LYS A 99 -16.29 1.09 9.10
C LYS A 99 -15.61 2.20 9.90
#